data_AF-A0A9X3US79-F1
#
_entry.id   AF-A0A9X3US79-F1
#
_cell.length_a   1.000
_cell.length_b   1.000
_cell.length_c   1.000
_cell.angle_alpha   90.00
_cell.angle_beta   90.00
_cell.angle_gamma   90.00
#
_symmetry.space_group_name_H-M   'P 1'
#
loop_
_entity.id
_entity.type
_entity.pdbx_description
1 polymer ?
#
loop_
_entity_poly.entity_id
_entity_poly.type
_entity_poly.pdbx_seq_one_letter_code
_entity_poly.pdbx_strand_id
1 'polypeptide(L)'
;LYDLMTNKRYGLGWRLGEFNVDKWALYQAAQYCDQMVPDGFGGQEPRFTCNAWLTDQRKAYDVINDICSIFRAMPVWNGREFTVVMDRPADPVWTYTNANVISGEFSYQYSAQKARHNEIHIEYIDADDSYERKIEVVSDDDLIRR
;
A
#
# COMPACT_ATOMS: atom_id res chain seq x y z
N LEU A 1 -3.30 -1.74 12.11
CA LEU A 1 -4.62 -1.69 11.42
C LEU A 1 -5.70 -2.51 12.12
N TYR A 2 -5.50 -3.81 12.39
CA TYR A 2 -6.49 -4.66 13.07
C TYR A 2 -7.06 -4.03 14.34
N ASP A 3 -6.17 -3.55 15.23
CA ASP A 3 -6.57 -2.90 16.47
C ASP A 3 -7.40 -1.62 16.24
N LEU A 4 -6.97 -0.72 15.33
CA LEU A 4 -7.75 0.47 14.95
C LEU A 4 -9.18 0.11 14.48
N MET A 5 -9.35 -1.04 13.84
CA MET A 5 -10.66 -1.49 13.38
C MET A 5 -11.47 -2.12 14.51
N THR A 6 -10.90 -3.00 15.32
CA THR A 6 -11.66 -3.76 16.32
C THR A 6 -11.84 -3.03 17.66
N ASN A 7 -10.99 -2.04 17.95
CA ASN A 7 -10.99 -1.39 19.25
C ASN A 7 -12.22 -0.51 19.45
N LYS A 8 -12.93 -0.70 20.57
CA LYS A 8 -14.17 0.03 20.89
C LYS A 8 -13.92 1.42 21.49
N ARG A 9 -12.73 1.67 22.05
CA ARG A 9 -12.41 2.92 22.78
C ARG A 9 -11.93 4.02 21.85
N TYR A 10 -10.96 3.72 21.01
CA TYR A 10 -10.32 4.69 20.10
C TYR A 10 -10.39 4.28 18.63
N GLY A 11 -10.92 3.10 18.36
CA GLY A 11 -11.05 2.56 17.02
C GLY A 11 -12.48 2.64 16.49
N LEU A 12 -12.69 1.88 15.42
CA LEU A 12 -13.95 1.79 14.72
C LEU A 12 -14.85 0.69 15.29
N GLY A 13 -14.44 0.01 16.36
CA GLY A 13 -15.10 -1.19 16.89
C GLY A 13 -16.54 -0.97 17.36
N TRP A 14 -16.92 0.26 17.73
CA TRP A 14 -18.30 0.58 18.07
C TRP A 14 -19.22 0.68 16.84
N ARG A 15 -18.69 1.14 15.70
CA ARG A 15 -19.43 1.23 14.42
C ARG A 15 -19.37 -0.07 13.61
N LEU A 16 -18.28 -0.81 13.78
CA LEU A 16 -18.03 -2.05 13.06
C LEU A 16 -18.82 -3.23 13.61
N GLY A 17 -19.50 -3.17 14.77
CA GLY A 17 -20.47 -4.20 15.17
C GLY A 17 -20.04 -5.66 14.92
N GLU A 18 -20.80 -6.38 14.06
CA GLU A 18 -20.56 -7.76 13.57
C GLU A 18 -19.62 -7.86 12.35
N PHE A 19 -19.05 -6.76 11.87
CA PHE A 19 -18.12 -6.76 10.75
C PHE A 19 -16.84 -7.50 11.14
N ASN A 20 -16.66 -8.68 10.55
CA ASN A 20 -15.44 -9.43 10.69
C ASN A 20 -14.28 -8.73 9.96
N VAL A 21 -13.12 -8.77 10.59
CA VAL A 21 -11.86 -8.34 10.01
C VAL A 21 -11.01 -9.60 9.82
N ASP A 22 -10.52 -9.82 8.61
CA ASP A 22 -9.64 -10.93 8.27
C ASP A 22 -8.29 -10.76 8.97
N LYS A 23 -8.21 -11.31 10.18
CA LYS A 23 -6.99 -11.32 11.00
C LYS A 23 -5.85 -12.03 10.28
N TRP A 24 -6.14 -13.05 9.47
CA TRP A 24 -5.11 -13.88 8.84
C TRP A 24 -4.45 -13.16 7.67
N ALA A 25 -5.22 -12.48 6.82
CA ALA A 25 -4.64 -11.62 5.78
C ALA A 25 -3.79 -10.49 6.37
N LEU A 26 -4.27 -9.84 7.45
CA LEU A 26 -3.50 -8.81 8.15
C LEU A 26 -2.25 -9.36 8.83
N TYR A 27 -2.28 -10.60 9.32
CA TYR A 27 -1.10 -11.26 9.89
C TYR A 27 -0.06 -11.57 8.82
N GLN A 28 -0.47 -12.09 7.65
CA GLN A 28 0.44 -12.32 6.53
C GLN A 28 1.08 -11.01 6.03
N ALA A 29 0.28 -9.94 5.96
CA ALA A 29 0.78 -8.60 5.66
C ALA A 29 1.83 -8.15 6.70
N ALA A 30 1.54 -8.30 8.00
CA ALA A 30 2.48 -7.94 9.06
C ALA A 30 3.81 -8.71 8.94
N GLN A 31 3.75 -10.02 8.69
CA GLN A 31 4.96 -10.81 8.47
C GLN A 31 5.81 -10.31 7.30
N TYR A 32 5.18 -9.80 6.23
CA TYR A 32 5.90 -9.22 5.10
C TYR A 32 6.51 -7.85 5.43
N CYS A 33 5.79 -7.03 6.21
CA CYS A 33 6.29 -5.74 6.70
C CYS A 33 7.50 -5.89 7.64
N ASP A 34 7.49 -6.93 8.48
CA ASP A 34 8.54 -7.20 9.48
C ASP A 34 9.79 -7.87 8.86
N GLN A 35 9.78 -8.18 7.56
CA GLN A 35 10.96 -8.71 6.88
C GLN A 35 12.07 -7.66 6.87
N MET A 36 13.25 -8.06 7.33
CA MET A 36 14.44 -7.23 7.27
C MET A 36 14.93 -7.10 5.82
N VAL A 37 15.07 -5.86 5.36
CA VAL A 37 15.61 -5.49 4.05
C VAL A 37 16.85 -4.62 4.24
N PRO A 38 17.79 -4.59 3.28
CA PRO A 38 18.95 -3.71 3.36
C PRO A 38 18.51 -2.24 3.40
N ASP A 39 19.08 -1.48 4.34
CA ASP A 39 18.83 -0.04 4.53
C ASP A 39 19.59 0.86 3.53
N GLY A 40 20.39 0.27 2.63
CA GLY A 40 21.26 1.00 1.70
C GLY A 40 22.55 1.55 2.30
N PHE A 41 22.73 1.48 3.62
CA PHE A 41 23.91 1.96 4.37
C PHE A 41 24.74 0.83 4.98
N GLY A 42 24.36 -0.43 4.74
CA GLY A 42 25.08 -1.63 5.19
C GLY A 42 24.46 -2.31 6.42
N GLY A 43 23.34 -1.80 6.92
CA GLY A 43 22.50 -2.41 7.93
C GLY A 43 21.26 -3.07 7.34
N GLN A 44 20.28 -3.31 8.22
CA GLN A 44 18.98 -3.84 7.84
C GLN A 44 17.88 -3.09 8.59
N GLU A 45 16.74 -2.90 7.94
CA GLU A 45 15.54 -2.30 8.51
C GLU A 45 14.30 -3.15 8.17
N PRO A 46 13.22 -3.09 8.96
CA PRO A 46 11.94 -3.67 8.56
C PRO A 46 11.44 -3.03 7.26
N ARG A 47 10.92 -3.83 6.34
CA ARG A 47 10.44 -3.37 5.02
C ARG A 47 9.46 -2.21 5.10
N PHE A 48 8.54 -2.25 6.06
CA PHE A 48 7.61 -1.16 6.30
C PHE A 48 7.45 -0.92 7.79
N THR A 49 7.54 0.35 8.20
CA THR A 49 7.26 0.78 9.56
C THR A 49 6.18 1.86 9.54
N CYS A 50 5.42 1.97 10.63
CA CYS A 50 4.35 2.96 10.74
C CYS A 50 4.34 3.53 12.16
N ASN A 51 4.65 4.82 12.26
CA ASN A 51 4.49 5.61 13.47
C ASN A 51 3.53 6.76 13.15
N ALA A 52 2.26 6.59 13.54
CA ALA A 52 1.20 7.53 13.17
C ALA A 52 0.59 8.18 14.42
N TRP A 53 0.40 9.51 14.36
CA TRP A 53 -0.35 10.27 15.34
C TRP A 53 -1.66 10.75 14.71
N LEU A 54 -2.79 10.21 15.18
CA LEU A 54 -4.12 10.57 14.70
C LEU A 54 -4.73 11.65 15.61
N THR A 55 -4.66 12.92 15.18
CA THR A 55 -5.18 14.08 15.94
C THR A 55 -6.56 14.52 15.48
N ASP A 56 -6.82 14.45 14.17
CA ASP A 56 -8.02 15.03 13.56
C ASP A 56 -9.08 13.96 13.25
N GLN A 57 -10.35 14.36 13.37
CA GLN A 57 -11.46 13.51 12.99
C GLN A 57 -11.60 13.46 11.47
N ARG A 58 -11.34 12.29 10.88
CA ARG A 58 -11.47 12.03 9.45
C ARG A 58 -12.44 10.88 9.18
N LYS A 59 -12.87 10.72 7.93
CA LYS A 59 -13.68 9.56 7.54
C LYS A 59 -12.86 8.30 7.76
N ALA A 60 -13.49 7.30 8.38
CA ALA A 60 -12.86 6.03 8.72
C ALA A 60 -12.21 5.34 7.51
N TYR A 61 -12.90 5.37 6.36
CA TYR A 61 -12.41 4.77 5.13
C TYR A 61 -11.13 5.44 4.63
N ASP A 62 -11.04 6.77 4.69
CA ASP A 62 -9.85 7.51 4.27
C ASP A 62 -8.66 7.15 5.16
N VAL A 63 -8.85 7.08 6.49
CA VAL A 63 -7.80 6.67 7.43
C VAL A 63 -7.34 5.23 7.18
N ILE A 64 -8.26 4.32 6.87
CA ILE A 64 -7.91 2.93 6.54
C ILE A 64 -7.11 2.87 5.24
N ASN A 65 -7.52 3.58 4.19
CA ASN A 65 -6.78 3.64 2.93
C ASN A 65 -5.38 4.22 3.14
N ASP A 66 -5.25 5.31 3.90
CA ASP A 66 -3.96 5.93 4.19
C ASP A 66 -3.03 4.99 4.95
N ILE A 67 -3.55 4.20 5.89
CA ILE A 67 -2.73 3.21 6.60
C ILE A 67 -2.36 2.04 5.67
N CYS A 68 -3.28 1.58 4.83
CA CYS A 68 -3.02 0.51 3.86
C CYS A 68 -1.97 0.90 2.81
N SER A 69 -1.93 2.17 2.40
CA SER A 69 -0.97 2.66 1.40
C SER A 69 0.48 2.57 1.89
N ILE A 70 0.73 2.70 3.21
CA ILE A 70 2.08 2.60 3.82
C ILE A 70 2.75 1.27 3.49
N PHE A 71 1.99 0.16 3.51
CA PHE A 71 2.51 -1.18 3.24
C PHE A 71 2.05 -1.74 1.90
N ARG A 72 1.74 -0.85 0.94
CA ARG A 72 1.32 -1.19 -0.44
C ARG A 72 0.12 -2.14 -0.50
N ALA A 73 -0.86 -1.94 0.37
CA ALA A 73 -2.08 -2.71 0.35
C ALA A 73 -3.30 -1.88 -0.02
N MET A 74 -4.32 -2.59 -0.49
CA MET A 74 -5.65 -2.04 -0.73
C MET A 74 -6.65 -2.69 0.22
N PRO A 75 -7.50 -1.89 0.90
CA PRO A 75 -8.60 -2.43 1.68
C PRO A 75 -9.70 -2.95 0.75
N VAL A 76 -10.17 -4.17 1.00
CA VAL A 76 -11.21 -4.83 0.18
C VAL A 76 -12.31 -5.39 1.08
N TRP A 77 -13.56 -5.19 0.67
CA TRP A 77 -14.69 -5.90 1.25
C TRP A 77 -15.04 -7.09 0.36
N ASN A 78 -14.85 -8.32 0.86
CA ASN A 78 -15.09 -9.53 0.08
C ASN A 78 -16.54 -10.07 0.17
N GLY A 79 -17.45 -9.28 0.76
CA GLY A 79 -18.85 -9.68 1.00
C GLY A 79 -19.11 -10.29 2.38
N ARG A 80 -18.08 -10.78 3.08
CA ARG A 80 -18.18 -11.40 4.41
C ARG A 80 -17.40 -10.63 5.47
N GLU A 81 -16.19 -10.22 5.12
CA GLU A 81 -15.27 -9.57 6.03
C GLU A 81 -14.42 -8.54 5.31
N PHE A 82 -13.89 -7.61 6.09
CA PHE A 82 -12.86 -6.71 5.63
C PHE A 82 -11.55 -7.48 5.51
N THR A 83 -10.93 -7.42 4.35
CA THR A 83 -9.61 -8.01 4.10
C THR A 83 -8.71 -6.99 3.40
N VAL A 84 -7.43 -7.33 3.27
CA VAL A 84 -6.45 -6.49 2.58
C VAL A 84 -5.78 -7.30 1.48
N VAL A 85 -5.58 -6.67 0.32
CA VAL A 85 -4.77 -7.23 -0.76
C VAL A 85 -3.49 -6.42 -0.83
N MET A 86 -2.37 -7.06 -0.55
CA MET A 86 -1.05 -6.44 -0.57
C MET A 86 -0.36 -6.70 -1.90
N ASP A 87 0.21 -5.64 -2.48
CA ASP A 87 1.12 -5.74 -3.60
C ASP A 87 2.49 -6.25 -3.12
N ARG A 88 2.78 -7.50 -3.48
CA ARG A 88 4.03 -8.18 -3.16
C ARG A 88 4.34 -9.19 -4.26
N PRO A 89 5.62 -9.55 -4.45
CA PRO A 89 5.99 -10.63 -5.36
C PRO A 89 5.19 -11.90 -5.04
N ALA A 90 4.52 -12.44 -6.06
CA ALA A 90 3.72 -13.65 -6.00
C ALA A 90 3.81 -14.39 -7.33
N ASP A 91 3.61 -15.70 -7.29
CA ASP A 91 3.63 -16.51 -8.50
C ASP A 91 2.45 -16.17 -9.41
N PRO A 92 2.64 -16.15 -10.74
CA PRO A 92 1.55 -15.97 -11.69
C PRO A 92 0.45 -17.02 -11.47
N VAL A 93 -0.78 -16.55 -11.24
CA VAL A 93 -1.93 -17.46 -11.02
C VAL A 93 -2.41 -18.07 -12.34
N TRP A 94 -2.28 -17.34 -13.44
CA TRP A 94 -2.68 -17.79 -14.77
C TRP A 94 -1.82 -17.19 -15.87
N THR A 95 -1.58 -17.95 -16.93
CA THR A 95 -0.87 -17.48 -18.13
C THR A 95 -1.85 -17.41 -19.30
N TYR A 96 -2.04 -16.20 -19.84
CA TYR A 96 -2.85 -15.98 -21.03
C TYR A 96 -1.97 -15.99 -22.28
N THR A 97 -2.43 -16.67 -23.33
CA THR A 97 -1.76 -16.82 -24.63
C THR A 97 -2.80 -16.69 -25.74
N ASN A 98 -2.40 -16.44 -26.98
CA ASN A 98 -3.33 -16.39 -28.11
C ASN A 98 -4.16 -17.67 -28.26
N ALA A 99 -3.71 -18.80 -27.72
CA ALA A 99 -4.42 -20.08 -27.75
C ALA A 99 -5.57 -20.17 -26.72
N ASN A 100 -5.60 -19.33 -25.68
CA ASN A 100 -6.60 -19.40 -24.60
C ASN A 100 -7.43 -18.13 -24.41
N VAL A 101 -7.30 -17.17 -25.34
CA VAL A 101 -8.10 -15.94 -25.38
C VAL A 101 -9.19 -16.07 -26.44
N ILE A 102 -10.37 -15.53 -26.14
CA ILE A 102 -11.51 -15.51 -27.06
C ILE A 102 -11.09 -14.82 -28.36
N SER A 103 -11.26 -15.50 -29.49
CA SER A 103 -10.84 -15.05 -30.82
C SER A 103 -9.33 -14.85 -31.01
N GLY A 104 -8.48 -15.19 -30.03
CA GLY A 104 -7.03 -15.01 -30.12
C GLY A 104 -6.56 -13.55 -30.21
N GLU A 105 -7.47 -12.60 -29.94
CA GLU A 105 -7.25 -11.16 -30.10
C GLU A 105 -6.99 -10.50 -28.74
N PHE A 106 -5.95 -9.66 -28.70
CA PHE A 106 -5.66 -8.80 -27.55
C PHE A 106 -5.92 -7.35 -27.95
N SER A 107 -6.70 -6.63 -27.15
CA SER A 107 -6.80 -5.18 -27.24
C SER A 107 -5.89 -4.53 -26.21
N TYR A 108 -4.99 -3.66 -26.68
CA TYR A 108 -4.09 -2.91 -25.81
C TYR A 108 -4.49 -1.45 -25.81
N GLN A 109 -4.65 -0.89 -24.62
CA GLN A 109 -4.88 0.53 -24.42
C GLN A 109 -3.78 1.10 -23.55
N TYR A 110 -3.26 2.25 -23.96
CA TYR A 110 -2.21 2.94 -23.24
C TYR A 110 -2.65 4.37 -22.94
N SER A 111 -2.24 4.88 -21.79
CA SER A 111 -2.34 6.31 -21.50
C SER A 111 -1.48 7.11 -22.48
N ALA A 112 -1.96 8.30 -22.87
CA ALA A 112 -1.20 9.22 -23.69
C ALA A 112 0.13 9.57 -23.00
N GLN A 113 1.23 9.69 -23.76
CA GLN A 113 2.56 9.91 -23.21
C GLN A 113 2.62 11.19 -22.34
N LYS A 114 1.92 12.26 -22.74
CA LYS A 114 1.82 13.52 -21.98
C LYS A 114 1.09 13.40 -20.64
N ALA A 115 0.30 12.36 -20.43
CA ALA A 115 -0.45 12.12 -19.20
C ALA A 115 0.32 11.23 -18.20
N ARG A 116 1.52 10.75 -18.58
CA ARG A 116 2.36 9.93 -17.70
C ARG A 116 3.27 10.83 -16.89
N HIS A 117 3.19 10.74 -15.58
CA HIS A 117 4.12 11.41 -14.68
C HIS A 117 5.52 10.78 -14.82
N ASN A 118 6.54 11.63 -14.92
CA ASN A 118 7.95 11.27 -15.13
C ASN A 118 8.85 11.67 -13.94
N GLU A 119 8.29 12.38 -12.97
CA GLU A 119 8.96 12.82 -11.76
C GLU A 119 7.98 12.73 -10.59
N ILE A 120 8.46 12.22 -9.46
CA ILE A 120 7.68 12.06 -8.23
C ILE A 120 8.45 12.73 -7.10
N HIS A 121 7.74 13.58 -6.35
CA HIS A 121 8.25 14.21 -5.14
C HIS A 121 7.66 13.48 -3.94
N ILE A 122 8.51 12.89 -3.12
CA ILE A 122 8.12 12.10 -1.96
C ILE A 122 8.50 12.92 -0.73
N GLU A 123 7.50 13.46 -0.04
CA GLU A 123 7.70 14.11 1.25
C GLU A 123 7.79 13.06 2.35
N TYR A 124 8.82 13.13 3.17
CA TYR A 124 8.99 12.28 4.35
C TYR A 124 9.52 13.07 5.54
N ILE A 125 9.38 12.49 6.72
CA ILE A 125 9.87 13.07 7.98
C ILE A 125 11.20 12.42 8.30
N ASP A 126 12.28 13.21 8.33
CA ASP A 126 13.64 12.70 8.50
C ASP A 126 14.02 12.59 9.99
N ALA A 127 14.16 11.35 10.48
CA ALA A 127 14.53 11.09 11.87
C ALA A 127 15.96 11.57 12.21
N ASP A 128 16.86 11.62 11.23
CA ASP A 128 18.24 12.08 11.42
C ASP A 128 18.36 13.62 11.40
N ASP A 129 17.30 14.32 10.98
CA ASP A 129 17.22 15.77 10.91
C ASP A 129 16.05 16.33 11.73
N SER A 130 16.01 15.94 13.01
CA SER A 130 15.02 16.46 13.99
C SER A 130 13.55 16.29 13.60
N TYR A 131 13.23 15.30 12.76
CA TYR A 131 11.88 15.09 12.22
C TYR A 131 11.37 16.29 11.39
N GLU A 132 12.28 16.99 10.72
CA GLU A 132 11.93 17.98 9.70
C GLU A 132 11.43 17.31 8.42
N ARG A 133 10.60 18.04 7.66
CA ARG A 133 10.06 17.57 6.39
C ARG A 133 11.10 17.70 5.29
N LYS A 134 11.42 16.59 4.63
CA LYS A 134 12.30 16.56 3.45
C LYS A 134 11.54 16.03 2.24
N ILE A 135 12.01 16.42 1.06
CA ILE A 135 11.48 15.97 -0.22
C ILE A 135 12.58 15.19 -0.93
N GLU A 136 12.31 13.91 -1.21
CA GLU A 136 13.13 13.11 -2.12
C GLU A 136 12.50 13.16 -3.51
N VAL A 137 13.32 13.47 -4.51
CA VAL A 137 12.87 13.55 -5.90
C VAL A 137 13.34 12.32 -6.65
N VAL A 138 12.39 11.56 -7.19
CA VAL A 138 12.68 10.41 -8.06
C VAL A 138 12.23 10.75 -9.48
N SER A 139 13.19 10.84 -10.39
CA SER A 139 12.98 11.19 -11.79
C SER A 139 13.34 10.04 -12.73
N ASP A 140 12.57 9.89 -13.80
CA ASP A 140 12.97 9.12 -14.98
C ASP A 140 13.73 10.05 -15.94
N ASP A 141 15.05 10.08 -15.79
CA ASP A 141 15.94 10.98 -16.54
C ASP A 141 15.83 10.81 -18.07
N ASP A 142 15.57 9.59 -18.55
CA ASP A 142 15.44 9.31 -19.98
C ASP A 142 14.14 9.87 -20.56
N LEU A 143 13.06 9.85 -19.77
CA LEU A 143 11.78 10.46 -20.14
C LEU A 143 11.79 11.99 -20.01
N ILE A 144 12.60 12.56 -19.12
CA ILE A 144 12.71 14.01 -18.91
C ILE A 144 13.59 14.70 -19.96
N ARG A 145 14.66 14.04 -20.44
CA ARG A 145 15.60 14.63 -21.43
C ARG A 145 15.02 14.85 -22.83
N ARG A 146 13.77 14.44 -23.09
CA ARG A 146 13.15 14.38 -24.41
C ARG A 146 12.26 15.58 -24.71
#